data_AF-A0A6P4A3C0-F1
#
_entry.id   AF-A0A6P4A3C0-F1
#
_cell.length_a   1.000
_cell.length_b   1.000
_cell.length_c   1.000
_cell.angle_alpha   90.00
_cell.angle_beta   90.00
_cell.angle_gamma   90.00
#
_symmetry.space_group_name_H-M   'P 1'
#
loop_
_entity.id
_entity.type
_entity.pdbx_description
1 polymer ?
#
loop_
_entity_poly.entity_id
_entity_poly.type
_entity_poly.pdbx_seq_one_letter_code
_entity_poly.pdbx_strand_id
1 'polypeptide(L)'
;MGSTGEHDRKRRHFNSISPTAAAAKKQPFSSMSEDKKLDITVLQYQNQKLIQKLEAQKFEHAALESKLSQLKEKQQPYDSTLTVVNKSWEELVNDLESCSIHTRDSSCKYEVQHKPAMEVGAQSIFQEAFLSRLTETGATESSSTYDLPNQMEVDREPACEKTKKIMHNLAAAIDNLWHLKDGVYIELVKKTSEDGSCRQETSAALDTEVRNLRLAFVDVLLKHRSVAKKLQSHQVVDAKNKAALKRLRGELESTVAELEESNCKLASLKAQRDSAKGAIFPVLNLGSKHVGGDKVRDKAKDMQDMESALKELMDQASSRLVEIKGLHEERINILHQLSDLQKTLKNVTSISSSQAYLLVRDQIEKSKSEVFGYQAMYEKLQAEKDNLVWRERELNVKNDVVDVVRRSCILVDSRVTDLRIEIQKQIDQRKMIEAKLEEASKEPGRKEIIAEFKALVSSFPEEMGNMQGQLRKYKEAASDVHSLRADVQSLSSTLDRKLKQCETLSSRSTEQVAEIQLLQSVVQDLKESELELMLIMEMFRRESTDTRLDSLQYYSPFFVAVYNLMYLARMGFARLFNDLGTLKF
;
A
#
# COMPACT_ATOMS: atom_id res chain seq x y z
N MET A 1 -20.91 19.87 -74.66
CA MET A 1 -19.92 18.78 -74.56
C MET A 1 -20.64 17.59 -73.93
N GLY A 2 -21.13 16.53 -74.58
CA GLY A 2 -21.02 16.04 -75.95
C GLY A 2 -21.00 14.50 -75.87
N SER A 3 -22.00 13.85 -76.50
CA SER A 3 -21.96 12.46 -77.03
C SER A 3 -21.87 11.31 -76.01
N THR A 4 -22.49 10.11 -76.14
CA THR A 4 -23.09 9.36 -77.26
C THR A 4 -23.83 8.17 -76.60
N GLY A 5 -25.00 7.74 -77.07
CA GLY A 5 -25.06 6.55 -77.92
C GLY A 5 -26.43 5.87 -77.86
N GLU A 6 -27.07 5.77 -79.02
CA GLU A 6 -28.29 5.01 -79.30
C GLU A 6 -28.03 3.49 -79.36
N HIS A 7 -29.10 2.69 -79.18
CA HIS A 7 -29.74 1.85 -80.22
C HIS A 7 -31.02 1.25 -79.64
N ASP A 8 -32.21 1.62 -80.12
CA ASP A 8 -32.97 1.02 -81.24
C ASP A 8 -33.37 -0.46 -81.05
N ARG A 9 -34.68 -0.71 -80.87
CA ARG A 9 -35.43 -1.78 -81.57
C ARG A 9 -36.95 -1.61 -81.41
N LYS A 10 -37.53 -0.93 -82.40
CA LYS A 10 -38.76 -1.25 -83.16
C LYS A 10 -39.73 -2.30 -82.59
N ARG A 11 -41.04 -1.97 -82.55
CA ARG A 11 -42.02 -2.42 -83.56
C ARG A 11 -43.45 -1.86 -83.36
N ARG A 12 -43.89 -1.15 -84.41
CA ARG A 12 -45.21 -1.14 -85.10
C ARG A 12 -46.45 -0.62 -84.35
N HIS A 13 -46.96 0.58 -84.69
CA HIS A 13 -47.94 0.92 -85.78
C HIS A 13 -49.37 0.37 -85.48
N PHE A 14 -50.52 1.04 -85.69
CA PHE A 14 -50.94 2.05 -86.68
C PHE A 14 -52.20 2.83 -86.21
N ASN A 15 -52.25 4.11 -86.58
CA ASN A 15 -53.34 4.94 -87.15
C ASN A 15 -54.71 5.19 -86.49
N SER A 16 -54.91 6.50 -86.30
CA SER A 16 -56.09 7.36 -86.51
C SER A 16 -57.03 6.98 -87.67
N ILE A 17 -58.33 7.30 -87.52
CA ILE A 17 -59.25 7.89 -88.52
C ILE A 17 -60.48 8.49 -87.77
N SER A 18 -60.86 9.72 -88.11
CA SER A 18 -62.22 10.30 -87.98
C SER A 18 -62.77 10.52 -89.40
N PRO A 19 -63.98 11.05 -89.67
CA PRO A 19 -65.35 10.81 -89.16
C PRO A 19 -66.33 10.49 -90.35
N THR A 20 -67.65 10.52 -90.13
CA THR A 20 -68.74 11.02 -91.03
C THR A 20 -69.98 10.11 -91.12
N ALA A 21 -71.13 10.76 -91.03
CA ALA A 21 -72.50 10.25 -91.03
C ALA A 21 -73.01 9.77 -92.40
N ALA A 22 -74.01 8.87 -92.39
CA ALA A 22 -75.22 8.97 -93.21
C ALA A 22 -76.26 7.91 -92.78
N ALA A 23 -77.52 8.33 -92.78
CA ALA A 23 -78.71 7.63 -92.30
C ALA A 23 -79.26 6.58 -93.27
N ALA A 24 -80.03 5.59 -92.76
CA ALA A 24 -81.47 5.46 -93.06
C ALA A 24 -82.12 4.18 -92.49
N LYS A 25 -83.31 4.41 -91.88
CA LYS A 25 -84.52 3.56 -91.77
C LYS A 25 -84.47 2.36 -90.79
N LYS A 26 -84.94 2.54 -89.54
CA LYS A 26 -86.35 2.56 -89.05
C LYS A 26 -87.05 1.19 -89.11
N GLN A 27 -87.29 0.61 -87.92
CA GLN A 27 -88.60 0.20 -87.37
C GLN A 27 -88.38 -0.24 -85.90
N PRO A 28 -89.40 -0.22 -85.02
CA PRO A 28 -89.40 0.67 -83.87
C PRO A 28 -89.64 -0.12 -82.57
N PHE A 29 -88.75 0.01 -81.59
CA PHE A 29 -89.07 -0.38 -80.23
C PHE A 29 -89.19 0.85 -79.35
N SER A 30 -90.45 1.14 -79.05
CA SER A 30 -90.95 1.66 -77.79
C SER A 30 -90.39 3.00 -77.33
N SER A 31 -91.28 4.00 -77.29
CA SER A 31 -91.19 5.15 -76.40
C SER A 31 -90.64 4.72 -75.04
N MET A 32 -89.37 5.03 -74.78
CA MET A 32 -88.81 4.91 -73.43
C MET A 32 -89.61 5.86 -72.57
N SER A 33 -90.39 5.29 -71.63
CA SER A 33 -91.07 6.03 -70.57
C SER A 33 -90.11 7.05 -69.95
N GLU A 34 -90.59 8.25 -69.60
CA GLU A 34 -89.80 9.29 -68.93
C GLU A 34 -88.98 8.75 -67.75
N ASP A 35 -89.52 7.76 -67.03
CA ASP A 35 -88.83 7.04 -65.94
C ASP A 35 -87.52 6.39 -66.36
N LYS A 36 -87.46 5.74 -67.54
CA LYS A 36 -86.24 5.06 -68.02
C LYS A 36 -85.17 6.07 -68.44
N LYS A 37 -85.57 7.24 -68.92
CA LYS A 37 -84.65 8.33 -69.30
C LYS A 37 -84.11 9.02 -68.05
N LEU A 38 -84.95 9.20 -67.04
CA LEU A 38 -84.56 9.69 -65.72
C LEU A 38 -83.56 8.74 -65.06
N ASP A 39 -83.83 7.43 -65.06
CA ASP A 39 -82.93 6.41 -64.50
C ASP A 39 -81.54 6.41 -65.14
N ILE A 40 -81.46 6.55 -66.47
CA ILE A 40 -80.17 6.62 -67.18
C ILE A 40 -79.39 7.87 -66.76
N THR A 41 -80.06 9.02 -66.62
CA THR A 41 -79.40 10.27 -66.18
C THR A 41 -78.95 10.22 -64.72
N VAL A 42 -79.73 9.57 -63.83
CA VAL A 42 -79.37 9.37 -62.43
C VAL A 42 -78.18 8.43 -62.30
N LEU A 43 -78.14 7.34 -63.08
CA LEU A 43 -77.00 6.41 -63.14
C LEU A 43 -75.74 7.09 -63.67
N GLN A 44 -75.85 7.94 -64.70
CA GLN A 44 -74.72 8.72 -65.21
C GLN A 44 -74.18 9.69 -64.15
N TYR A 45 -75.05 10.40 -63.44
CA TYR A 45 -74.66 11.30 -62.35
C TYR A 45 -74.00 10.54 -61.19
N GLN A 46 -74.54 9.39 -60.80
CA GLN A 46 -73.95 8.53 -59.76
C GLN A 46 -72.57 8.00 -60.18
N ASN A 47 -72.42 7.53 -61.42
CA ASN A 47 -71.12 7.10 -61.95
C ASN A 47 -70.11 8.25 -61.99
N GLN A 48 -70.52 9.45 -62.41
CA GLN A 48 -69.64 10.61 -62.42
C GLN A 48 -69.19 11.00 -61.01
N LYS A 49 -70.07 10.90 -60.00
CA LYS A 49 -69.73 11.12 -58.60
C LYS A 49 -68.79 10.05 -58.03
N LEU A 50 -68.94 8.79 -58.46
CA LEU A 50 -68.02 7.71 -58.09
C LEU A 50 -66.64 7.90 -58.71
N ILE A 51 -66.57 8.33 -59.97
CA ILE A 51 -65.31 8.65 -60.64
C ILE A 51 -64.58 9.78 -59.91
N GLN A 52 -65.28 10.86 -59.55
CA GLN A 52 -64.69 11.96 -58.77
C GLN A 52 -64.16 11.49 -57.41
N LYS A 53 -64.89 10.61 -56.71
CA LYS A 53 -64.42 10.03 -55.45
C LYS A 53 -63.19 9.13 -55.65
N LEU A 54 -63.16 8.34 -56.72
CA LEU A 54 -62.03 7.47 -57.05
C LEU A 54 -60.78 8.29 -57.40
N GLU A 55 -60.94 9.38 -58.16
CA GLU A 55 -59.85 10.32 -58.48
C GLU A 55 -59.32 11.02 -57.22
N ALA A 56 -60.20 11.46 -56.32
CA ALA A 56 -59.81 12.04 -55.04
C ALA A 56 -59.02 11.04 -54.17
N GLN A 57 -59.49 9.79 -54.07
CA GLN A 57 -58.79 8.73 -53.32
C GLN A 57 -57.43 8.38 -53.94
N LYS A 58 -57.32 8.34 -55.28
CA LYS A 58 -56.03 8.12 -55.96
C LYS A 58 -55.04 9.23 -55.65
N PHE A 59 -55.50 10.48 -55.62
CA PHE A 59 -54.66 11.61 -55.26
C PHE A 59 -54.21 11.53 -53.78
N GLU A 60 -55.12 11.20 -52.86
CA GLU A 60 -54.78 10.99 -51.46
C GLU A 60 -53.78 9.85 -51.26
N HIS A 61 -53.95 8.72 -51.96
CA HIS A 61 -53.01 7.60 -51.90
C HIS A 61 -51.61 8.01 -52.38
N ALA A 62 -51.52 8.71 -53.52
CA ALA A 62 -50.26 9.23 -54.03
C ALA A 62 -49.61 10.22 -53.06
N ALA A 63 -50.40 11.07 -52.39
CA ALA A 63 -49.90 11.99 -51.37
C ALA A 63 -49.38 11.27 -50.12
N LEU A 64 -50.06 10.21 -49.67
CA LEU A 64 -49.61 9.39 -48.54
C LEU A 64 -48.34 8.58 -48.87
N GLU A 65 -48.26 8.03 -50.07
CA GLU A 65 -47.08 7.29 -50.55
C GLU A 65 -45.85 8.19 -50.69
N SER A 66 -46.05 9.44 -51.16
CA SER A 66 -45.03 10.48 -51.15
C SER A 66 -44.58 10.83 -49.72
N LYS A 67 -45.52 11.00 -48.77
CA LYS A 67 -45.18 11.22 -47.35
C LYS A 67 -44.42 10.05 -46.73
N LEU A 68 -44.77 8.81 -47.05
CA LEU A 68 -44.07 7.62 -46.56
C LEU A 68 -42.64 7.57 -47.08
N SER A 69 -42.44 7.89 -48.36
CA SER A 69 -41.11 7.97 -48.97
C SER A 69 -40.26 9.05 -48.30
N GLN A 70 -40.83 10.23 -48.04
CA GLN A 70 -40.15 11.30 -47.29
C GLN A 70 -39.80 10.89 -45.85
N LEU A 71 -40.67 10.14 -45.17
CA LEU A 71 -40.38 9.64 -43.82
C LEU A 71 -39.25 8.61 -43.82
N LYS A 72 -39.23 7.69 -44.81
CA LYS A 72 -38.11 6.75 -45.00
C LYS A 72 -36.80 7.48 -45.27
N GLU A 73 -36.80 8.49 -46.13
CA GLU A 73 -35.61 9.30 -46.42
C GLU A 73 -35.11 10.05 -45.17
N LYS A 74 -36.04 10.58 -44.35
CA LYS A 74 -35.71 11.19 -43.05
C LYS A 74 -35.19 10.18 -42.02
N GLN A 75 -35.55 8.90 -42.14
CA GLN A 75 -35.09 7.84 -41.24
C GLN A 75 -33.69 7.31 -41.60
N GLN A 76 -33.31 7.33 -42.89
CA GLN A 76 -31.98 6.91 -43.35
C GLN A 76 -30.79 7.49 -42.57
N PRO A 77 -30.70 8.81 -42.28
CA PRO A 77 -29.58 9.34 -41.50
C PRO A 77 -29.57 8.84 -40.05
N TYR A 78 -30.74 8.57 -39.46
CA TYR A 78 -30.84 7.98 -38.12
C TYR A 78 -30.33 6.53 -38.12
N ASP A 79 -30.76 5.71 -39.09
CA ASP A 79 -30.29 4.33 -39.23
C ASP A 79 -28.78 4.27 -39.53
N SER A 80 -28.26 5.20 -40.35
CA SER A 80 -26.82 5.36 -40.58
C SER A 80 -26.07 5.79 -39.32
N THR A 81 -26.67 6.60 -38.46
CA THR A 81 -26.06 6.99 -37.17
C THR A 81 -26.05 5.80 -36.21
N LEU A 82 -27.16 5.05 -36.15
CA LEU A 82 -27.30 3.89 -35.28
C LEU A 82 -26.29 2.80 -35.63
N THR A 83 -26.06 2.53 -36.91
CA THR A 83 -25.05 1.56 -37.36
C THR A 83 -23.63 1.98 -36.98
N VAL A 84 -23.27 3.27 -37.10
CA VAL A 84 -21.98 3.79 -36.64
C VAL A 84 -21.85 3.67 -35.12
N VAL A 85 -22.88 4.05 -34.37
CA VAL A 85 -22.89 3.94 -32.91
C VAL A 85 -22.73 2.49 -32.45
N ASN A 86 -23.44 1.55 -33.06
CA ASN A 86 -23.31 0.13 -32.74
C ASN A 86 -21.90 -0.39 -33.01
N LYS A 87 -21.30 0.00 -34.15
CA LYS A 87 -19.91 -0.37 -34.47
C LYS A 87 -18.91 0.20 -33.46
N SER A 88 -19.04 1.47 -33.10
CA SER A 88 -18.18 2.08 -32.07
C SER A 88 -18.38 1.44 -30.68
N TRP A 89 -19.61 1.00 -30.37
CA TRP A 89 -19.90 0.28 -29.14
C TRP A 89 -19.23 -1.10 -29.11
N GLU A 90 -19.28 -1.85 -30.21
CA GLU A 90 -18.58 -3.13 -30.34
C GLU A 90 -17.05 -2.98 -30.23
N GLU A 91 -16.48 -1.97 -30.90
CA GLU A 91 -15.05 -1.65 -30.79
C GLU A 91 -14.66 -1.36 -29.34
N LEU A 92 -15.42 -0.52 -28.63
CA LEU A 92 -15.20 -0.22 -27.21
C LEU A 92 -15.26 -1.48 -26.33
N VAL A 93 -16.23 -2.36 -26.57
CA VAL A 93 -16.36 -3.62 -25.80
C VAL A 93 -15.16 -4.53 -26.05
N ASN A 94 -14.67 -4.63 -27.29
CA ASN A 94 -13.50 -5.44 -27.63
C ASN A 94 -12.20 -4.87 -27.02
N ASP A 95 -12.04 -3.55 -27.03
CA ASP A 95 -10.91 -2.87 -26.40
C ASP A 95 -10.93 -3.07 -24.89
N LEU A 96 -12.11 -2.97 -24.27
CA LEU A 96 -12.29 -3.21 -22.85
C LEU A 96 -11.98 -4.67 -22.47
N GLU A 97 -12.38 -5.64 -23.30
CA GLU A 97 -12.00 -7.04 -23.12
C GLU A 97 -10.48 -7.23 -23.14
N SER A 98 -9.81 -6.63 -24.12
CA SER A 98 -8.35 -6.71 -24.26
C SER A 98 -7.62 -6.07 -23.08
N CYS A 99 -8.07 -4.89 -22.64
CA CYS A 99 -7.53 -4.19 -21.47
C CYS A 99 -7.74 -4.98 -20.18
N SER A 100 -8.90 -5.61 -20.04
CA SER A 100 -9.25 -6.42 -18.86
C SER A 100 -8.34 -7.65 -18.75
N ILE A 101 -8.07 -8.34 -19.86
CA ILE A 101 -7.10 -9.45 -19.92
C ILE A 101 -5.69 -8.95 -19.54
N HIS A 102 -5.23 -7.85 -20.13
CA HIS A 102 -3.90 -7.29 -19.85
C HIS A 102 -3.73 -6.88 -18.38
N THR A 103 -4.77 -6.30 -17.78
CA THR A 103 -4.77 -5.88 -16.38
C THR A 103 -4.67 -7.09 -15.45
N ARG A 104 -5.44 -8.15 -15.73
CA ARG A 104 -5.36 -9.41 -14.98
C ARG A 104 -3.98 -10.04 -15.07
N ASP A 105 -3.44 -10.20 -16.27
CA ASP A 105 -2.15 -10.87 -16.49
C ASP A 105 -0.98 -10.08 -15.88
N SER A 106 -1.08 -8.75 -15.83
CA SER A 106 -0.09 -7.90 -15.15
C SER A 106 -0.12 -8.06 -13.62
N SER A 107 -1.29 -8.30 -13.05
CA SER A 107 -1.45 -8.49 -11.60
C SER A 107 -0.96 -9.86 -11.10
N CYS A 108 -1.07 -10.92 -11.92
CA CYS A 108 -0.60 -12.27 -11.57
C CYS A 108 0.93 -12.42 -11.54
N LYS A 109 1.71 -11.50 -12.15
CA LYS A 109 3.18 -11.64 -12.23
C LYS A 109 3.90 -11.59 -10.88
N TYR A 110 3.25 -11.13 -9.82
CA TYR A 110 3.85 -10.99 -8.49
C TYR A 110 3.53 -12.15 -7.54
N GLU A 111 2.76 -13.15 -7.99
CA GLU A 111 2.17 -14.20 -7.15
C GLU A 111 2.97 -15.51 -7.10
N VAL A 112 4.30 -15.47 -7.35
CA VAL A 112 5.15 -16.69 -7.34
C VAL A 112 5.66 -17.05 -5.93
N GLN A 113 5.48 -16.20 -4.92
CA GLN A 113 5.86 -16.51 -3.54
C GLN A 113 4.71 -16.14 -2.60
N HIS A 114 4.24 -17.13 -1.83
CA HIS A 114 3.17 -17.07 -0.80
C HIS A 114 1.76 -17.47 -1.27
N LYS A 115 1.52 -18.78 -1.36
CA LYS A 115 0.19 -19.35 -1.12
C LYS A 115 0.07 -19.78 0.34
N PRO A 116 -0.86 -19.26 1.15
CA PRO A 116 -1.51 -20.04 2.18
C PRO A 116 -2.76 -20.70 1.56
N ALA A 117 -2.82 -22.02 1.68
CA ALA A 117 -3.98 -22.80 1.31
C ALA A 117 -5.04 -22.67 2.42
N MET A 118 -6.02 -21.78 2.28
CA MET A 118 -7.32 -21.95 2.91
C MET A 118 -8.38 -21.02 2.30
N GLU A 119 -9.58 -21.56 2.08
CA GLU A 119 -10.84 -20.84 1.83
C GLU A 119 -11.17 -20.30 0.42
N VAL A 120 -10.64 -20.92 -0.64
CA VAL A 120 -10.98 -20.55 -2.04
C VAL A 120 -12.41 -20.97 -2.46
N GLY A 121 -13.08 -21.84 -1.70
CA GLY A 121 -14.36 -22.45 -2.12
C GLY A 121 -15.60 -21.56 -1.99
N ALA A 122 -15.66 -20.66 -1.01
CA ALA A 122 -16.89 -19.91 -0.71
C ALA A 122 -17.01 -18.60 -1.53
N GLN A 123 -15.88 -17.97 -1.84
CA GLN A 123 -15.83 -16.65 -2.48
C GLN A 123 -16.05 -16.73 -4.00
N SER A 124 -15.54 -17.80 -4.64
CA SER A 124 -15.72 -18.08 -6.07
C SER A 124 -17.19 -18.33 -6.45
N ILE A 125 -17.93 -19.09 -5.63
CA ILE A 125 -19.35 -19.40 -5.89
C ILE A 125 -20.22 -18.13 -5.80
N PHE A 126 -19.90 -17.22 -4.88
CA PHE A 126 -20.65 -15.98 -4.71
C PHE A 126 -20.42 -15.01 -5.88
N GLN A 127 -19.20 -14.95 -6.39
CA GLN A 127 -18.82 -14.14 -7.54
C GLN A 127 -19.49 -14.65 -8.82
N GLU A 128 -19.51 -15.97 -9.03
CA GLU A 128 -20.17 -16.60 -10.18
C GLU A 128 -21.70 -16.43 -10.14
N ALA A 129 -22.32 -16.56 -8.95
CA ALA A 129 -23.75 -16.30 -8.77
C ALA A 129 -24.13 -14.80 -8.90
N PHE A 130 -23.21 -13.88 -8.61
CA PHE A 130 -23.41 -12.45 -8.81
C PHE A 130 -23.27 -12.07 -10.29
N LEU A 131 -22.24 -12.57 -10.97
CA LEU A 131 -22.03 -12.35 -12.41
C LEU A 131 -23.19 -12.95 -13.23
N SER A 132 -23.67 -14.14 -12.86
CA SER A 132 -24.81 -14.78 -13.50
C SER A 132 -26.10 -13.95 -13.34
N ARG A 133 -26.36 -13.42 -12.13
CA ARG A 133 -27.52 -12.53 -11.88
C ARG A 133 -27.42 -11.17 -12.59
N LEU A 134 -26.22 -10.65 -12.82
CA LEU A 134 -26.04 -9.41 -13.59
C LEU A 134 -26.35 -9.61 -15.08
N THR A 135 -26.13 -10.82 -15.58
CA THR A 135 -26.42 -11.22 -16.96
C THR A 135 -27.82 -11.75 -17.19
N GLU A 136 -28.47 -12.27 -16.14
CA GLU A 136 -29.90 -12.59 -16.15
C GLU A 136 -30.69 -11.32 -16.43
N THR A 137 -31.20 -11.22 -17.64
CA THR A 137 -31.85 -10.03 -18.18
C THR A 137 -33.27 -9.95 -17.64
N GLY A 138 -33.42 -9.67 -16.35
CA GLY A 138 -34.70 -9.52 -15.66
C GLY A 138 -35.45 -8.24 -16.05
N ALA A 139 -35.79 -8.08 -17.34
CA ALA A 139 -36.76 -7.12 -17.87
C ALA A 139 -37.02 -7.22 -19.40
N THR A 140 -36.31 -8.07 -20.17
CA THR A 140 -36.46 -8.11 -21.65
C THR A 140 -37.12 -9.36 -22.21
N GLU A 141 -37.66 -10.25 -21.37
CA GLU A 141 -38.53 -11.34 -21.83
C GLU A 141 -39.93 -10.79 -22.17
N SER A 142 -40.00 -10.12 -23.31
CA SER A 142 -41.23 -9.75 -23.96
C SER A 142 -41.61 -10.89 -24.89
N SER A 143 -42.64 -11.66 -24.50
CA SER A 143 -43.37 -12.59 -25.36
C SER A 143 -43.82 -11.88 -26.65
N SER A 144 -43.03 -12.01 -27.70
CA SER A 144 -43.36 -11.58 -29.06
C SER A 144 -43.71 -12.82 -29.87
N THR A 145 -44.94 -13.30 -29.74
CA THR A 145 -45.60 -14.12 -30.76
C THR A 145 -45.91 -13.25 -31.96
N TYR A 146 -44.89 -12.99 -32.78
CA TYR A 146 -45.03 -12.68 -34.19
C TYR A 146 -43.85 -13.35 -34.90
N ASP A 147 -44.17 -14.34 -35.71
CA ASP A 147 -43.22 -15.09 -36.52
C ASP A 147 -42.44 -14.15 -37.45
N LEU A 148 -41.17 -13.89 -37.12
CA LEU A 148 -40.17 -13.35 -38.06
C LEU A 148 -38.82 -14.05 -37.77
N PRO A 149 -38.11 -14.57 -38.79
CA PRO A 149 -37.08 -15.57 -38.55
C PRO A 149 -35.79 -15.01 -37.95
N ASN A 150 -35.43 -15.53 -36.77
CA ASN A 150 -34.11 -15.97 -36.32
C ASN A 150 -32.85 -15.27 -36.88
N GLN A 151 -32.66 -13.99 -36.61
CA GLN A 151 -31.33 -13.37 -36.83
C GLN A 151 -30.83 -12.46 -35.71
N MET A 152 -31.70 -12.00 -34.80
CA MET A 152 -31.31 -11.06 -33.75
C MET A 152 -30.99 -11.71 -32.39
N GLU A 153 -31.28 -13.00 -32.24
CA GLU A 153 -31.04 -13.76 -31.00
C GLU A 153 -29.57 -14.22 -30.88
N VAL A 154 -28.86 -14.35 -32.00
CA VAL A 154 -27.49 -14.88 -32.08
C VAL A 154 -26.42 -13.87 -31.60
N ASP A 155 -26.65 -12.56 -31.73
CA ASP A 155 -25.66 -11.53 -31.31
C ASP A 155 -25.73 -11.15 -29.83
N ARG A 156 -26.82 -11.51 -29.14
CA ARG A 156 -27.06 -11.09 -27.74
C ARG A 156 -26.31 -11.97 -26.73
N GLU A 157 -26.22 -13.25 -27.01
CA GLU A 157 -25.54 -14.25 -26.18
C GLU A 157 -23.99 -14.05 -26.09
N PRO A 158 -23.25 -13.81 -27.20
CA PRO A 158 -21.81 -13.56 -27.13
C PRO A 158 -21.44 -12.23 -26.47
N ALA A 159 -22.28 -11.19 -26.59
CA ALA A 159 -22.06 -9.90 -25.91
C ALA A 159 -22.20 -10.02 -24.38
N CYS A 160 -23.14 -10.86 -23.93
CA CYS A 160 -23.34 -11.20 -22.53
C CYS A 160 -22.13 -11.92 -21.94
N GLU A 161 -21.57 -12.88 -22.69
CA GLU A 161 -20.41 -13.66 -22.28
C GLU A 161 -19.12 -12.82 -22.21
N LYS A 162 -18.90 -11.93 -23.19
CA LYS A 162 -17.79 -10.96 -23.14
C LYS A 162 -17.85 -10.07 -21.91
N THR A 163 -19.05 -9.60 -21.56
CA THR A 163 -19.26 -8.76 -20.37
C THR A 163 -18.93 -9.52 -19.08
N LYS A 164 -19.35 -10.79 -18.96
CA LYS A 164 -18.97 -11.64 -17.81
C LYS A 164 -17.47 -11.79 -17.71
N LYS A 165 -16.80 -12.08 -18.83
CA LYS A 165 -15.34 -12.28 -18.89
C LYS A 165 -14.58 -11.01 -18.49
N ILE A 166 -15.01 -9.84 -18.96
CA ILE A 166 -14.45 -8.55 -18.55
C ILE A 166 -14.57 -8.36 -17.04
N MET A 167 -15.77 -8.57 -16.48
CA MET A 167 -16.04 -8.37 -15.06
C MET A 167 -15.27 -9.37 -14.18
N HIS A 168 -15.18 -10.63 -14.60
CA HIS A 168 -14.41 -11.65 -13.90
C HIS A 168 -12.91 -11.29 -13.84
N ASN A 169 -12.33 -10.88 -14.97
CA ASN A 169 -10.93 -10.49 -15.05
C ASN A 169 -10.62 -9.24 -14.21
N LEU A 170 -11.52 -8.24 -14.19
CA LEU A 170 -11.38 -7.06 -13.35
C LEU A 170 -11.45 -7.40 -11.87
N ALA A 171 -12.39 -8.26 -11.49
CA ALA A 171 -12.54 -8.66 -10.09
C ALA A 171 -11.32 -9.47 -9.61
N ALA A 172 -10.82 -10.40 -10.44
CA ALA A 172 -9.57 -11.10 -10.15
C ALA A 172 -8.36 -10.15 -10.04
N ALA A 173 -8.27 -9.12 -10.90
CA ALA A 173 -7.21 -8.13 -10.80
C ALA A 173 -7.31 -7.27 -9.52
N ILE A 174 -8.53 -6.95 -9.08
CA ILE A 174 -8.77 -6.26 -7.81
C ILE A 174 -8.35 -7.12 -6.63
N ASP A 175 -8.73 -8.40 -6.61
CA ASP A 175 -8.36 -9.33 -5.55
C ASP A 175 -6.83 -9.48 -5.47
N ASN A 176 -6.14 -9.59 -6.62
CA ASN A 176 -4.68 -9.61 -6.67
C ASN A 176 -4.03 -8.33 -6.12
N LEU A 177 -4.61 -7.15 -6.40
CA LEU A 177 -4.15 -5.88 -5.84
C LEU A 177 -4.37 -5.80 -4.33
N TRP A 178 -5.48 -6.34 -3.83
CA TRP A 178 -5.72 -6.45 -2.39
C TRP A 178 -4.69 -7.34 -1.72
N HIS A 179 -4.41 -8.51 -2.28
CA HIS A 179 -3.37 -9.40 -1.78
C HIS A 179 -1.97 -8.75 -1.80
N LEU A 180 -1.62 -8.03 -2.87
CA LEU A 180 -0.37 -7.29 -2.95
C LEU A 180 -0.30 -6.20 -1.88
N LYS A 181 -1.37 -5.42 -1.71
CA LYS A 181 -1.47 -4.36 -0.70
C LYS A 181 -1.31 -4.95 0.71
N ASP A 182 -1.98 -6.05 1.01
CA ASP A 182 -1.93 -6.69 2.33
C ASP A 182 -0.54 -7.30 2.58
N GLY A 183 0.09 -7.89 1.55
CA GLY A 183 1.47 -8.35 1.60
C GLY A 183 2.46 -7.22 1.88
N VAL A 184 2.33 -6.09 1.16
CA VAL A 184 3.13 -4.88 1.39
C VAL A 184 2.86 -4.29 2.76
N TYR A 185 1.61 -4.29 3.24
CA TYR A 185 1.26 -3.80 4.57
C TYR A 185 1.91 -4.66 5.66
N ILE A 186 1.86 -5.98 5.53
CA ILE A 186 2.51 -6.91 6.47
C ILE A 186 4.03 -6.70 6.45
N GLU A 187 4.64 -6.59 5.28
CA GLU A 187 6.09 -6.37 5.15
C GLU A 187 6.52 -5.00 5.67
N LEU A 188 5.71 -3.97 5.43
CA LEU A 188 5.90 -2.63 5.96
C LEU A 188 5.78 -2.62 7.48
N VAL A 189 4.77 -3.30 8.06
CA VAL A 189 4.59 -3.44 9.51
C VAL A 189 5.79 -4.14 10.13
N LYS A 190 6.29 -5.22 9.52
CA LYS A 190 7.54 -5.89 9.94
C LYS A 190 8.74 -4.94 9.89
N LYS A 191 8.89 -4.20 8.80
CA LYS A 191 10.04 -3.32 8.56
C LYS A 191 10.00 -2.01 9.36
N THR A 192 8.81 -1.51 9.71
CA THR A 192 8.62 -0.36 10.61
C THR A 192 8.86 -0.69 12.08
N SER A 193 9.06 -1.97 12.43
CA SER A 193 9.50 -2.37 13.76
C SER A 193 10.97 -2.06 14.03
N GLU A 194 11.78 -1.72 13.01
CA GLU A 194 13.25 -1.60 13.16
C GLU A 194 13.88 -0.25 12.82
N ASP A 195 13.19 0.73 12.22
CA ASP A 195 13.87 2.00 11.91
C ASP A 195 12.98 3.24 12.03
N GLY A 196 13.39 4.12 12.93
CA GLY A 196 12.68 5.34 13.31
C GLY A 196 13.53 6.56 13.02
N SER A 197 13.35 7.17 11.85
CA SER A 197 13.64 8.61 11.70
C SER A 197 13.14 9.26 10.40
N CYS A 198 13.08 8.54 9.28
CA CYS A 198 12.91 9.19 7.96
C CYS A 198 11.47 9.22 7.41
N ARG A 199 10.43 9.31 8.28
CA ARG A 199 9.03 9.02 7.86
C ARG A 199 8.05 10.19 7.87
N GLN A 200 8.41 11.37 8.36
CA GLN A 200 7.39 12.33 8.79
C GLN A 200 6.83 13.20 7.66
N GLU A 201 7.63 13.63 6.68
CA GLU A 201 7.16 14.48 5.57
C GLU A 201 6.40 13.71 4.48
N THR A 202 6.87 12.52 4.11
CA THR A 202 6.20 11.66 3.11
C THR A 202 4.90 11.05 3.64
N SER A 203 4.85 10.73 4.94
CA SER A 203 3.63 10.25 5.60
C SER A 203 2.54 11.32 5.63
N ALA A 204 2.87 12.58 5.88
CA ALA A 204 1.89 13.66 5.96
C ALA A 204 1.25 13.96 4.59
N ALA A 205 2.06 13.99 3.53
CA ALA A 205 1.57 14.20 2.16
C ALA A 205 0.67 13.05 1.68
N LEU A 206 1.06 11.80 1.98
CA LEU A 206 0.25 10.62 1.66
C LEU A 206 -1.08 10.63 2.42
N ASP A 207 -1.08 11.00 3.70
CA ASP A 207 -2.29 11.08 4.52
C ASP A 207 -3.28 12.14 4.02
N THR A 208 -2.77 13.26 3.50
CA THR A 208 -3.61 14.29 2.87
C THR A 208 -4.22 13.79 1.56
N GLU A 209 -3.45 13.06 0.75
CA GLU A 209 -3.94 12.51 -0.53
C GLU A 209 -4.98 11.41 -0.30
N VAL A 210 -4.77 10.53 0.68
CA VAL A 210 -5.75 9.51 1.09
C VAL A 210 -7.05 10.16 1.59
N ARG A 211 -6.97 11.28 2.32
CA ARG A 211 -8.16 12.05 2.73
C ARG A 211 -8.89 12.65 1.53
N ASN A 212 -8.15 13.23 0.58
CA ASN A 212 -8.73 13.81 -0.64
C ASN A 212 -9.43 12.73 -1.49
N LEU A 213 -8.79 11.58 -1.67
CA LEU A 213 -9.38 10.44 -2.37
C LEU A 213 -10.63 9.91 -1.68
N ARG A 214 -10.64 9.82 -0.34
CA ARG A 214 -11.84 9.43 0.43
C ARG A 214 -12.98 10.42 0.22
N LEU A 215 -12.70 11.73 0.22
CA LEU A 215 -13.70 12.76 -0.03
C LEU A 215 -14.25 12.68 -1.47
N ALA A 216 -13.37 12.51 -2.46
CA ALA A 216 -13.77 12.32 -3.86
C ALA A 216 -14.63 11.06 -4.04
N PHE A 217 -14.28 9.97 -3.36
CA PHE A 217 -15.07 8.72 -3.40
C PHE A 217 -16.46 8.89 -2.78
N VAL A 218 -16.57 9.61 -1.65
CA VAL A 218 -17.87 9.92 -1.04
C VAL A 218 -18.72 10.78 -1.98
N ASP A 219 -18.14 11.78 -2.65
CA ASP A 219 -18.86 12.59 -3.65
C ASP A 219 -19.34 11.75 -4.83
N VAL A 220 -18.50 10.85 -5.34
CA VAL A 220 -18.88 9.92 -6.42
C VAL A 220 -20.02 8.99 -5.98
N LEU A 221 -19.97 8.43 -4.75
CA LEU A 221 -21.05 7.61 -4.20
C LEU A 221 -22.37 8.38 -4.05
N LEU A 222 -22.31 9.64 -3.60
CA LEU A 222 -23.49 10.50 -3.51
C LEU A 222 -24.09 10.77 -4.89
N LYS A 223 -23.25 11.05 -5.89
CA LYS A 223 -23.69 11.22 -7.28
C LYS A 223 -24.30 9.94 -7.84
N HIS A 224 -23.67 8.79 -7.63
CA HIS A 224 -24.21 7.49 -8.03
C HIS A 224 -25.58 7.23 -7.39
N ARG A 225 -25.73 7.49 -6.10
CA ARG A 225 -27.02 7.35 -5.39
C ARG A 225 -28.09 8.30 -5.95
N SER A 226 -27.71 9.51 -6.33
CA SER A 226 -28.61 10.47 -6.97
C SER A 226 -29.07 10.00 -8.36
N VAL A 227 -28.13 9.53 -9.20
CA VAL A 227 -28.42 8.99 -10.53
C VAL A 227 -29.29 7.74 -10.43
N ALA A 228 -28.99 6.82 -9.51
CA ALA A 228 -29.78 5.62 -9.29
C ALA A 228 -31.23 5.94 -8.90
N LYS A 229 -31.45 6.93 -8.01
CA LYS A 229 -32.81 7.39 -7.65
C LYS A 229 -33.56 7.96 -8.87
N LYS A 230 -32.88 8.75 -9.71
CA LYS A 230 -33.49 9.29 -10.94
C LYS A 230 -33.84 8.17 -11.92
N LEU A 231 -32.95 7.20 -12.12
CA LEU A 231 -33.19 6.04 -12.99
C LEU A 231 -34.39 5.22 -12.51
N GLN A 232 -34.47 4.96 -11.19
CA GLN A 232 -35.61 4.26 -10.59
C GLN A 232 -36.92 5.02 -10.81
N SER A 233 -36.92 6.35 -10.64
CA SER A 233 -38.11 7.16 -10.91
C SER A 233 -38.57 7.08 -12.37
N HIS A 234 -37.62 7.08 -13.31
CA HIS A 234 -37.91 6.93 -14.74
C HIS A 234 -38.52 5.55 -15.03
N GLN A 235 -37.95 4.48 -14.46
CA GLN A 235 -38.48 3.12 -14.62
C GLN A 235 -39.92 2.99 -14.10
N VAL A 236 -40.24 3.62 -12.95
CA VAL A 236 -41.61 3.62 -12.41
C VAL A 236 -42.58 4.36 -13.32
N VAL A 237 -42.17 5.52 -13.87
CA VAL A 237 -42.99 6.28 -14.82
C VAL A 237 -43.21 5.51 -16.12
N ASP A 238 -42.17 4.87 -16.66
CA ASP A 238 -42.27 4.03 -17.86
C ASP A 238 -43.19 2.83 -17.64
N ALA A 239 -43.09 2.16 -16.49
CA ALA A 239 -43.99 1.06 -16.14
C ALA A 239 -45.45 1.52 -16.09
N LYS A 240 -45.72 2.70 -15.52
CA LYS A 240 -47.06 3.30 -15.48
C LYS A 240 -47.57 3.65 -16.88
N ASN A 241 -46.73 4.25 -17.72
CA ASN A 241 -47.06 4.57 -19.11
C ASN A 241 -47.35 3.32 -19.93
N LYS A 242 -46.54 2.26 -19.77
CA LYS A 242 -46.74 0.97 -20.43
C LYS A 242 -48.05 0.30 -20.00
N ALA A 243 -48.41 0.37 -18.72
CA ALA A 243 -49.70 -0.12 -18.23
C ALA A 243 -50.88 0.68 -18.79
N ALA A 244 -50.76 2.01 -18.89
CA ALA A 244 -51.77 2.86 -19.50
C ALA A 244 -51.95 2.56 -21.01
N LEU A 245 -50.86 2.35 -21.75
CA LEU A 245 -50.91 1.96 -23.16
C LEU A 245 -51.59 0.59 -23.35
N LYS A 246 -51.32 -0.40 -22.48
CA LYS A 246 -52.01 -1.70 -22.51
C LYS A 246 -53.52 -1.54 -22.30
N ARG A 247 -53.92 -0.71 -21.34
CA ARG A 247 -55.33 -0.45 -21.05
C ARG A 247 -56.03 0.21 -22.24
N LEU A 248 -55.44 1.28 -22.78
CA LEU A 248 -55.97 2.01 -23.94
C LEU A 248 -56.07 1.12 -25.18
N ARG A 249 -55.09 0.23 -25.39
CA ARG A 249 -55.16 -0.77 -26.45
C ARG A 249 -56.36 -1.71 -26.27
N GLY A 250 -56.58 -2.24 -25.07
CA GLY A 250 -57.73 -3.10 -24.79
C GLY A 250 -59.07 -2.37 -24.94
N GLU A 251 -59.16 -1.11 -24.51
CA GLU A 251 -60.34 -0.27 -24.73
C GLU A 251 -60.59 -0.02 -26.22
N LEU A 252 -59.54 0.22 -27.02
CA LEU A 252 -59.64 0.37 -28.47
C LEU A 252 -60.11 -0.92 -29.14
N GLU A 253 -59.54 -2.07 -28.77
CA GLU A 253 -59.96 -3.37 -29.29
C GLU A 253 -61.43 -3.69 -28.96
N SER A 254 -61.89 -3.37 -27.74
CA SER A 254 -63.29 -3.52 -27.33
C SER A 254 -64.24 -2.63 -28.16
N THR A 255 -63.88 -1.36 -28.34
CA THR A 255 -64.72 -0.42 -29.11
C THR A 255 -64.76 -0.76 -30.61
N VAL A 256 -63.68 -1.29 -31.17
CA VAL A 256 -63.66 -1.82 -32.55
C VAL A 256 -64.58 -3.04 -32.67
N ALA A 257 -64.54 -3.97 -31.72
CA ALA A 257 -65.42 -5.15 -31.73
C ALA A 257 -66.91 -4.77 -31.60
N GLU A 258 -67.25 -3.82 -30.72
CA GLU A 258 -68.63 -3.30 -30.59
C GLU A 258 -69.11 -2.61 -31.88
N LEU A 259 -68.22 -1.88 -32.56
CA LEU A 259 -68.52 -1.23 -33.83
C LEU A 259 -68.75 -2.25 -34.96
N GLU A 260 -67.93 -3.29 -35.04
CA GLU A 260 -68.08 -4.39 -35.99
C GLU A 260 -69.41 -5.14 -35.75
N GLU A 261 -69.75 -5.44 -34.49
CA GLU A 261 -71.02 -6.07 -34.13
C GLU A 261 -72.22 -5.20 -34.53
N SER A 262 -72.15 -3.89 -34.28
CA SER A 262 -73.17 -2.92 -34.70
C SER A 262 -73.33 -2.88 -36.22
N ASN A 263 -72.22 -2.90 -36.97
CA ASN A 263 -72.24 -2.97 -38.44
C ASN A 263 -72.88 -4.27 -38.94
N CYS A 264 -72.60 -5.42 -38.31
CA CYS A 264 -73.23 -6.71 -38.64
C CYS A 264 -74.75 -6.68 -38.38
N LYS A 265 -75.19 -6.09 -37.27
CA LYS A 265 -76.62 -5.90 -36.96
C LYS A 265 -77.29 -5.01 -38.00
N LEU A 266 -76.62 -3.93 -38.43
CA LEU A 266 -77.13 -2.99 -39.42
C LEU A 266 -77.22 -3.62 -40.82
N ALA A 267 -76.25 -4.46 -41.20
CA ALA A 267 -76.29 -5.23 -42.43
C ALA A 267 -77.47 -6.22 -42.45
N SER A 268 -77.73 -6.91 -41.33
CA SER A 268 -78.88 -7.82 -41.18
C SER A 268 -80.22 -7.10 -41.30
N LEU A 269 -80.38 -5.93 -40.67
CA LEU A 269 -81.59 -5.11 -40.79
C LEU A 269 -81.81 -4.60 -42.22
N LYS A 270 -80.72 -4.26 -42.93
CA LYS A 270 -80.78 -3.85 -44.34
C LYS A 270 -81.25 -5.00 -45.23
N ALA A 271 -80.73 -6.21 -45.03
CA ALA A 271 -81.16 -7.41 -45.76
C ALA A 271 -82.64 -7.77 -45.50
N GLN A 272 -83.11 -7.64 -44.25
CA GLN A 272 -84.51 -7.88 -43.90
C GLN A 272 -85.47 -6.86 -44.54
N ARG A 273 -85.08 -5.58 -44.57
CA ARG A 273 -85.84 -4.53 -45.29
C ARG A 273 -85.93 -4.84 -46.78
N ASP A 274 -84.83 -5.24 -47.39
CA ASP A 274 -84.78 -5.48 -48.84
C ASP A 274 -85.58 -6.75 -49.23
N SER A 275 -85.69 -7.73 -48.33
CA SER A 275 -86.54 -8.93 -48.50
C SER A 275 -88.05 -8.66 -48.31
N ALA A 276 -88.42 -7.73 -47.43
CA ALA A 276 -89.82 -7.39 -47.15
C ALA A 276 -90.49 -6.49 -48.21
N LYS A 277 -89.73 -5.88 -49.13
CA LYS A 277 -90.27 -5.00 -50.19
C LYS A 277 -90.98 -5.74 -51.33
N GLY A 278 -90.98 -7.08 -51.35
CA GLY A 278 -91.53 -7.89 -52.45
C GLY A 278 -92.89 -8.58 -52.20
N ALA A 279 -93.42 -8.58 -50.98
CA ALA A 279 -94.63 -9.35 -50.65
C ALA A 279 -95.88 -8.48 -50.52
N ILE A 280 -96.68 -8.43 -51.57
CA ILE A 280 -98.05 -7.91 -51.55
C ILE A 280 -98.97 -9.02 -50.99
N PHE A 281 -99.76 -8.70 -49.97
CA PHE A 281 -100.74 -9.60 -49.34
C PHE A 281 -101.83 -10.07 -50.33
N PRO A 282 -102.19 -11.37 -50.36
CA PRO A 282 -103.37 -11.82 -51.09
C PRO A 282 -104.63 -11.72 -50.22
N VAL A 283 -105.58 -10.91 -50.67
CA VAL A 283 -106.98 -10.92 -50.23
C VAL A 283 -107.67 -12.12 -50.87
N LEU A 284 -108.24 -13.02 -50.05
CA LEU A 284 -108.99 -14.20 -50.50
C LEU A 284 -110.40 -13.80 -50.95
N ASN A 285 -110.70 -13.94 -52.25
CA ASN A 285 -112.05 -13.93 -52.79
C ASN A 285 -112.59 -15.37 -52.84
N LEU A 286 -113.69 -15.59 -52.11
CA LEU A 286 -114.40 -16.86 -51.99
C LEU A 286 -115.17 -17.17 -53.27
N GLY A 287 -114.68 -18.12 -54.07
CA GLY A 287 -115.32 -18.58 -55.30
C GLY A 287 -116.34 -19.69 -55.04
N SER A 288 -117.62 -19.38 -55.19
CA SER A 288 -118.73 -20.33 -55.25
C SER A 288 -118.68 -21.17 -56.53
N LYS A 289 -118.66 -22.50 -56.39
CA LYS A 289 -119.13 -23.44 -57.42
C LYS A 289 -119.90 -24.58 -56.76
N HIS A 290 -121.19 -24.61 -57.02
CA HIS A 290 -122.10 -25.69 -56.65
C HIS A 290 -121.94 -26.86 -57.62
N VAL A 291 -121.67 -28.06 -57.12
CA VAL A 291 -121.99 -29.33 -57.80
C VAL A 291 -122.71 -30.21 -56.78
N GLY A 292 -123.84 -30.77 -57.22
CA GLY A 292 -124.86 -31.37 -56.38
C GLY A 292 -124.65 -32.86 -56.08
N GLY A 293 -125.65 -33.38 -55.37
CA GLY A 293 -125.86 -34.81 -55.20
C GLY A 293 -125.59 -35.28 -53.78
N ASP A 294 -126.69 -35.42 -53.03
CA ASP A 294 -126.86 -36.31 -51.88
C ASP A 294 -126.34 -35.81 -50.50
N LYS A 295 -127.11 -36.15 -49.46
CA LYS A 295 -126.96 -35.79 -48.03
C LYS A 295 -127.34 -34.36 -47.62
N VAL A 296 -128.64 -34.15 -47.45
CA VAL A 296 -129.22 -33.07 -46.60
C VAL A 296 -128.70 -33.13 -45.13
N ARG A 297 -127.98 -34.19 -44.75
CA ARG A 297 -127.29 -34.34 -43.46
C ARG A 297 -125.88 -33.72 -43.40
N ASP A 298 -125.15 -33.58 -44.53
CA ASP A 298 -123.77 -33.02 -44.55
C ASP A 298 -123.78 -31.49 -44.58
N LYS A 299 -124.69 -30.84 -45.33
CA LYS A 299 -124.76 -29.35 -45.37
C LYS A 299 -125.07 -28.70 -44.02
N ALA A 300 -125.89 -29.34 -43.19
CA ALA A 300 -126.18 -28.85 -41.84
C ALA A 300 -124.95 -28.98 -40.92
N LYS A 301 -124.14 -30.03 -41.12
CA LYS A 301 -122.90 -30.26 -40.38
C LYS A 301 -121.79 -29.31 -40.81
N ASP A 302 -121.59 -29.09 -42.11
CA ASP A 302 -120.62 -28.12 -42.64
C ASP A 302 -120.93 -26.68 -42.19
N MET A 303 -122.22 -26.32 -42.13
CA MET A 303 -122.64 -25.01 -41.63
C MET A 303 -122.36 -24.86 -40.12
N GLN A 304 -122.63 -25.90 -39.34
CA GLN A 304 -122.31 -25.94 -37.90
C GLN A 304 -120.79 -25.90 -37.66
N ASP A 305 -120.01 -26.60 -38.47
CA ASP A 305 -118.54 -26.64 -38.40
C ASP A 305 -117.95 -25.28 -38.77
N MET A 306 -118.47 -24.62 -39.82
CA MET A 306 -118.06 -23.26 -40.20
C MET A 306 -118.43 -22.22 -39.13
N GLU A 307 -119.59 -22.37 -38.49
CA GLU A 307 -120.01 -21.53 -37.36
C GLU A 307 -119.08 -21.75 -36.15
N SER A 308 -118.65 -22.98 -35.89
CA SER A 308 -117.69 -23.30 -34.83
C SER A 308 -116.28 -22.73 -35.10
N ALA A 309 -115.79 -22.80 -36.34
CA ALA A 309 -114.51 -22.23 -36.75
C ALA A 309 -114.52 -20.70 -36.70
N LEU A 310 -115.64 -20.07 -37.04
CA LEU A 310 -115.80 -18.63 -36.91
C LEU A 310 -115.77 -18.21 -35.44
N LYS A 311 -116.43 -18.97 -34.56
CA LYS A 311 -116.40 -18.73 -33.12
C LYS A 311 -114.99 -18.88 -32.54
N GLU A 312 -114.27 -19.94 -32.92
CA GLU A 312 -112.87 -20.16 -32.50
C GLU A 312 -111.94 -19.04 -32.98
N LEU A 313 -112.08 -18.58 -34.23
CA LEU A 313 -111.32 -17.44 -34.74
C LEU A 313 -111.65 -16.14 -33.99
N MET A 314 -112.92 -15.94 -33.61
CA MET A 314 -113.34 -14.78 -32.82
C MET A 314 -112.76 -14.83 -31.40
N ASP A 315 -112.75 -16.00 -30.78
CA ASP A 315 -112.16 -16.24 -29.46
C ASP A 315 -110.64 -16.06 -29.51
N GLN A 316 -109.98 -16.54 -30.58
CA GLN A 316 -108.54 -16.37 -30.79
C GLN A 316 -108.17 -14.90 -31.06
N ALA A 317 -108.96 -14.17 -31.85
CA ALA A 317 -108.77 -12.74 -32.07
C ALA A 317 -108.96 -11.95 -30.77
N SER A 318 -109.95 -12.33 -29.95
CA SER A 318 -110.19 -11.74 -28.64
C SER A 318 -109.05 -12.02 -27.66
N SER A 319 -108.53 -13.25 -27.64
CA SER A 319 -107.36 -13.63 -26.84
C SER A 319 -106.11 -12.83 -27.23
N ARG A 320 -105.80 -12.75 -28.53
CA ARG A 320 -104.68 -11.93 -29.04
C ARG A 320 -104.84 -10.46 -28.73
N LEU A 321 -106.06 -9.93 -28.78
CA LEU A 321 -106.32 -8.53 -28.42
C LEU A 321 -106.02 -8.26 -26.94
N VAL A 322 -106.34 -9.20 -26.04
CA VAL A 322 -106.00 -9.09 -24.61
C VAL A 322 -104.49 -9.17 -24.39
N GLU A 323 -103.79 -10.08 -25.06
CA GLU A 323 -102.33 -10.20 -24.99
C GLU A 323 -101.62 -8.93 -25.46
N ILE A 324 -102.05 -8.36 -26.61
CA ILE A 324 -101.51 -7.11 -27.13
C ILE A 324 -101.76 -5.95 -26.16
N LYS A 325 -102.95 -5.88 -25.53
CA LYS A 325 -103.23 -4.87 -24.50
C LYS A 325 -102.30 -5.04 -23.30
N GLY A 326 -102.10 -6.27 -22.82
CA GLY A 326 -101.18 -6.57 -21.72
C GLY A 326 -99.74 -6.16 -22.02
N LEU A 327 -99.22 -6.52 -23.21
CA LEU A 327 -97.89 -6.11 -23.66
C LEU A 327 -97.78 -4.59 -23.82
N HIS A 328 -98.86 -3.93 -24.22
CA HIS A 328 -98.85 -2.48 -24.34
C HIS A 328 -98.80 -1.78 -22.98
N GLU A 329 -99.53 -2.31 -21.99
CA GLU A 329 -99.47 -1.89 -20.58
C GLU A 329 -98.05 -2.07 -20.01
N GLU A 330 -97.43 -3.22 -20.29
CA GLU A 330 -96.07 -3.54 -19.84
C GLU A 330 -95.03 -2.61 -20.46
N ARG A 331 -95.16 -2.32 -21.76
CA ARG A 331 -94.34 -1.31 -22.46
C ARG A 331 -94.48 0.07 -21.83
N ILE A 332 -95.70 0.48 -21.46
CA ILE A 332 -95.93 1.76 -20.78
C ILE A 332 -95.21 1.77 -19.42
N ASN A 333 -95.26 0.67 -18.68
CA ASN A 333 -94.61 0.55 -17.38
C ASN A 333 -93.07 0.64 -17.50
N ILE A 334 -92.46 -0.03 -18.47
CA ILE A 334 -91.01 0.06 -18.75
C ILE A 334 -90.59 1.49 -19.12
N LEU A 335 -91.39 2.17 -19.95
CA LEU A 335 -91.12 3.56 -20.32
C LEU A 335 -91.19 4.50 -19.10
N HIS A 336 -92.09 4.23 -18.15
CA HIS A 336 -92.14 4.97 -16.89
C HIS A 336 -90.87 4.76 -16.06
N GLN A 337 -90.42 3.51 -15.88
CA GLN A 337 -89.20 3.19 -15.14
C GLN A 337 -87.95 3.83 -15.76
N LEU A 338 -87.84 3.84 -17.09
CA LEU A 338 -86.75 4.52 -17.81
C LEU A 338 -86.75 6.03 -17.56
N SER A 339 -87.92 6.65 -17.49
CA SER A 339 -88.05 8.08 -17.18
C SER A 339 -87.56 8.41 -15.77
N ASP A 340 -87.89 7.57 -14.78
CA ASP A 340 -87.46 7.80 -13.40
C ASP A 340 -85.96 7.56 -13.20
N LEU A 341 -85.40 6.55 -13.86
CA LEU A 341 -83.95 6.35 -13.94
C LEU A 341 -83.25 7.56 -14.57
N GLN A 342 -83.78 8.09 -15.67
CA GLN A 342 -83.21 9.27 -16.33
C GLN A 342 -83.26 10.51 -15.44
N LYS A 343 -84.36 10.72 -14.69
CA LYS A 343 -84.46 11.83 -13.71
C LYS A 343 -83.40 11.69 -12.61
N THR A 344 -83.20 10.47 -12.10
CA THR A 344 -82.24 10.19 -11.04
C THR A 344 -80.81 10.44 -11.51
N LEU A 345 -80.45 9.98 -12.72
CA LEU A 345 -79.14 10.24 -13.30
C LEU A 345 -78.89 11.74 -13.51
N LYS A 346 -79.89 12.47 -14.03
CA LYS A 346 -79.82 13.94 -14.18
C LYS A 346 -79.54 14.63 -12.85
N ASN A 347 -80.18 14.18 -11.76
CA ASN A 347 -79.95 14.72 -10.41
C ASN A 347 -78.52 14.48 -9.92
N VAL A 348 -77.93 13.31 -10.17
CA VAL A 348 -76.53 13.04 -9.77
C VAL A 348 -75.56 13.92 -10.56
N THR A 349 -75.75 14.04 -11.88
CA THR A 349 -74.94 14.95 -12.69
C THR A 349 -75.09 16.39 -12.23
N SER A 350 -76.32 16.85 -11.93
CA SER A 350 -76.55 18.23 -11.49
C SER A 350 -75.93 18.50 -10.11
N ILE A 351 -75.98 17.54 -9.18
CA ILE A 351 -75.29 17.61 -7.89
C ILE A 351 -73.77 17.69 -8.09
N SER A 352 -73.19 16.83 -8.92
CA SER A 352 -71.74 16.80 -9.17
C SER A 352 -71.23 18.05 -9.92
N SER A 353 -72.07 18.66 -10.75
CA SER A 353 -71.77 19.94 -11.41
C SER A 353 -72.14 21.16 -10.57
N SER A 354 -72.78 20.96 -9.42
CA SER A 354 -73.20 22.07 -8.56
C SER A 354 -71.99 22.79 -7.98
N GLN A 355 -72.11 24.10 -7.85
CA GLN A 355 -71.03 24.92 -7.31
C GLN A 355 -70.65 24.50 -5.88
N ALA A 356 -71.62 24.10 -5.06
CA ALA A 356 -71.36 23.64 -3.69
C ALA A 356 -70.51 22.37 -3.67
N TYR A 357 -70.79 21.40 -4.55
CA TYR A 357 -70.01 20.18 -4.65
C TYR A 357 -68.59 20.45 -5.15
N LEU A 358 -68.43 21.28 -6.19
CA LEU A 358 -67.12 21.67 -6.71
C LEU A 358 -66.27 22.38 -5.65
N LEU A 359 -66.86 23.31 -4.88
CA LEU A 359 -66.18 23.98 -3.77
C LEU A 359 -65.70 23.01 -2.69
N VAL A 360 -66.54 22.04 -2.30
CA VAL A 360 -66.15 21.00 -1.32
C VAL A 360 -65.03 20.12 -1.89
N ARG A 361 -65.12 19.70 -3.15
CA ARG A 361 -64.07 18.92 -3.82
C ARG A 361 -62.74 19.68 -3.85
N ASP A 362 -62.76 20.95 -4.24
CA ASP A 362 -61.56 21.78 -4.31
C ASP A 362 -60.97 22.03 -2.91
N GLN A 363 -61.82 22.18 -1.89
CA GLN A 363 -61.39 22.28 -0.50
C GLN A 363 -60.76 20.97 0.01
N ILE A 364 -61.28 19.81 -0.40
CA ILE A 364 -60.70 18.50 -0.09
C ILE A 364 -59.33 18.34 -0.77
N GLU A 365 -59.20 18.71 -2.04
CA GLU A 365 -57.91 18.62 -2.72
C GLU A 365 -56.89 19.59 -2.11
N LYS A 366 -57.33 20.78 -1.68
CA LYS A 366 -56.51 21.71 -0.92
C LYS A 366 -56.04 21.11 0.40
N SER A 367 -56.94 20.60 1.24
CA SER A 367 -56.58 20.01 2.54
C SER A 367 -55.67 18.80 2.38
N LYS A 368 -55.87 17.98 1.34
CA LYS A 368 -54.99 16.87 0.97
C LYS A 368 -53.58 17.35 0.61
N SER A 369 -53.46 18.44 -0.15
CA SER A 369 -52.16 19.04 -0.46
C SER A 369 -51.45 19.60 0.78
N GLU A 370 -52.20 20.19 1.73
CA GLU A 370 -51.67 20.68 3.01
C GLU A 370 -51.18 19.52 3.89
N VAL A 371 -51.93 18.40 3.94
CA VAL A 371 -51.50 17.18 4.65
C VAL A 371 -50.19 16.64 4.09
N PHE A 372 -50.02 16.59 2.76
CA PHE A 372 -48.73 16.21 2.16
C PHE A 372 -47.61 17.18 2.52
N GLY A 373 -47.90 18.49 2.59
CA GLY A 373 -46.95 19.50 3.06
C GLY A 373 -46.50 19.26 4.50
N TYR A 374 -47.44 18.99 5.41
CA TYR A 374 -47.12 18.66 6.80
C TYR A 374 -46.35 17.35 6.93
N GLN A 375 -46.70 16.33 6.15
CA GLN A 375 -45.97 15.08 6.13
C GLN A 375 -44.50 15.28 5.70
N ALA A 376 -44.24 16.06 4.65
CA ALA A 376 -42.88 16.38 4.23
C ALA A 376 -42.08 17.15 5.29
N MET A 377 -42.73 18.10 5.98
CA MET A 377 -42.11 18.83 7.10
C MET A 377 -41.79 17.91 8.28
N TYR A 378 -42.67 16.98 8.60
CA TYR A 378 -42.45 15.97 9.64
C TYR A 378 -41.29 15.03 9.30
N GLU A 379 -41.23 14.52 8.07
CA GLU A 379 -40.11 13.68 7.60
C GLU A 379 -38.77 14.44 7.67
N LYS A 380 -38.76 15.74 7.32
CA LYS A 380 -37.58 16.60 7.46
C LYS A 380 -37.17 16.75 8.92
N LEU A 381 -38.12 17.01 9.81
CA LEU A 381 -37.86 17.15 11.25
C LEU A 381 -37.34 15.84 11.86
N GLN A 382 -37.87 14.70 11.42
CA GLN A 382 -37.42 13.38 11.84
C GLN A 382 -35.95 13.14 11.43
N ALA A 383 -35.59 13.49 10.20
CA ALA A 383 -34.21 13.41 9.74
C ALA A 383 -33.28 14.36 10.50
N GLU A 384 -33.74 15.56 10.84
CA GLU A 384 -32.99 16.53 11.65
C GLU A 384 -32.76 16.01 13.08
N LYS A 385 -33.79 15.43 13.70
CA LYS A 385 -33.67 14.75 15.00
C LYS A 385 -32.61 13.65 14.97
N ASP A 386 -32.62 12.78 13.95
CA ASP A 386 -31.65 11.69 13.83
C ASP A 386 -30.23 12.24 13.64
N ASN A 387 -30.07 13.31 12.86
CA ASN A 387 -28.79 14.00 12.71
C ASN A 387 -28.30 14.62 14.02
N LEU A 388 -29.18 15.21 14.83
CA LEU A 388 -28.85 15.75 16.15
C LEU A 388 -28.38 14.65 17.11
N VAL A 389 -29.05 13.50 17.13
CA VAL A 389 -28.63 12.34 17.93
C VAL A 389 -27.24 11.85 17.49
N TRP A 390 -26.96 11.81 16.20
CA TRP A 390 -25.62 11.47 15.70
C TRP A 390 -24.56 12.49 16.11
N ARG A 391 -24.87 13.79 16.02
CA ARG A 391 -23.98 14.88 16.46
C ARG A 391 -23.71 14.82 17.97
N GLU A 392 -24.72 14.52 18.77
CA GLU A 392 -24.59 14.35 20.22
C GLU A 392 -23.65 13.18 20.56
N ARG A 393 -23.82 12.02 19.91
CA ARG A 393 -22.91 10.87 20.07
C ARG A 393 -21.48 11.22 19.66
N GLU A 394 -21.31 11.92 18.55
CA GLU A 394 -19.99 12.39 18.10
C GLU A 394 -19.34 13.32 19.14
N LEU A 395 -20.10 14.26 19.71
CA LEU A 395 -19.63 15.15 20.76
C LEU A 395 -19.27 14.39 22.04
N ASN A 396 -20.05 13.37 22.42
CA ASN A 396 -19.75 12.55 23.58
C ASN A 396 -18.42 11.82 23.41
N VAL A 397 -18.18 11.19 22.25
CA VAL A 397 -16.90 10.54 21.93
C VAL A 397 -15.75 11.56 21.95
N LYS A 398 -15.95 12.76 21.40
CA LYS A 398 -14.94 13.83 21.48
C LYS A 398 -14.65 14.22 22.93
N ASN A 399 -15.66 14.29 23.79
CA ASN A 399 -15.50 14.57 25.20
C ASN A 399 -14.69 13.46 25.91
N ASP A 400 -14.99 12.19 25.62
CA ASP A 400 -14.23 11.05 26.14
C ASP A 400 -12.74 11.14 25.74
N VAL A 401 -12.45 11.50 24.49
CA VAL A 401 -11.08 11.71 24.00
C VAL A 401 -10.40 12.86 24.74
N VAL A 402 -11.09 13.99 24.94
CA VAL A 402 -10.57 15.13 25.72
C VAL A 402 -10.24 14.70 27.14
N ASP A 403 -11.07 13.87 27.77
CA ASP A 403 -10.81 13.35 29.12
C ASP A 403 -9.61 12.39 29.17
N VAL A 404 -9.44 11.53 28.17
CA VAL A 404 -8.23 10.70 28.05
C VAL A 404 -6.97 11.57 27.88
N VAL A 405 -7.02 12.59 27.03
CA VAL A 405 -5.90 13.53 26.84
C VAL A 405 -5.60 14.25 28.15
N ARG A 406 -6.62 14.75 28.86
CA ARG A 406 -6.45 15.42 30.17
C ARG A 406 -5.77 14.51 31.19
N ARG A 407 -6.21 13.26 31.33
CA ARG A 407 -5.57 12.27 32.21
C ARG A 407 -4.12 11.99 31.82
N SER A 408 -3.86 11.89 30.51
CA SER A 408 -2.52 11.67 29.97
C SER A 408 -1.59 12.86 30.25
N CYS A 409 -2.09 14.10 30.12
CA CYS A 409 -1.35 15.31 30.50
C CYS A 409 -1.00 15.30 31.99
N ILE A 410 -1.95 14.98 32.88
CA ILE A 410 -1.68 14.90 34.33
C ILE A 410 -0.59 13.87 34.64
N LEU A 411 -0.60 12.70 33.97
CA LEU A 411 0.42 11.66 34.13
C LEU A 411 1.79 12.13 33.61
N VAL A 412 1.83 12.79 32.45
CA VAL A 412 3.08 13.34 31.90
C VAL A 412 3.62 14.44 32.82
N ASP A 413 2.77 15.32 33.32
CA ASP A 413 3.16 16.38 34.25
C ASP A 413 3.71 15.81 35.56
N SER A 414 3.07 14.79 36.14
CA SER A 414 3.60 14.13 37.34
C SER A 414 4.96 13.49 37.06
N ARG A 415 5.12 12.81 35.92
CA ARG A 415 6.41 12.23 35.52
C ARG A 415 7.48 13.30 35.32
N VAL A 416 7.15 14.44 34.74
CA VAL A 416 8.06 15.59 34.60
C VAL A 416 8.45 16.13 35.96
N THR A 417 7.52 16.24 36.92
CA THR A 417 7.85 16.67 38.28
C THR A 417 8.77 15.69 38.99
N ASP A 418 8.54 14.37 38.86
CA ASP A 418 9.40 13.34 39.44
C ASP A 418 10.82 13.40 38.86
N LEU A 419 10.94 13.52 37.54
CA LEU A 419 12.23 13.66 36.87
C LEU A 419 12.95 14.95 37.29
N ARG A 420 12.21 16.05 37.47
CA ARG A 420 12.76 17.32 37.97
C ARG A 420 13.32 17.17 39.39
N ILE A 421 12.62 16.44 40.26
CA ILE A 421 13.08 16.15 41.63
C ILE A 421 14.36 15.30 41.58
N GLU A 422 14.40 14.25 40.76
CA GLU A 422 15.60 13.40 40.66
C GLU A 422 16.79 14.17 40.07
N ILE A 423 16.58 15.01 39.05
CA ILE A 423 17.64 15.89 38.51
C ILE A 423 18.19 16.81 39.60
N GLN A 424 17.31 17.43 40.39
CA GLN A 424 17.73 18.31 41.49
C GLN A 424 18.56 17.56 42.53
N LYS A 425 18.12 16.36 42.92
CA LYS A 425 18.87 15.48 43.82
C LYS A 425 20.25 15.11 43.28
N GLN A 426 20.37 14.80 41.99
CA GLN A 426 21.66 14.51 41.35
C GLN A 426 22.59 15.73 41.35
N ILE A 427 22.04 16.93 41.09
CA ILE A 427 22.79 18.19 41.18
C ILE A 427 23.34 18.39 42.60
N ASP A 428 22.52 18.15 43.61
CA ASP A 428 22.93 18.36 45.00
C ASP A 428 23.94 17.29 45.46
N GLN A 429 23.80 16.03 45.02
CA GLN A 429 24.82 15.00 45.21
C GLN A 429 26.15 15.39 44.56
N ARG A 430 26.12 15.91 43.33
CA ARG A 430 27.33 16.40 42.65
C ARG A 430 28.01 17.51 43.45
N LYS A 431 27.26 18.50 43.92
CA LYS A 431 27.80 19.59 44.76
C LYS A 431 28.44 19.05 46.04
N MET A 432 27.83 18.05 46.68
CA MET A 432 28.39 17.42 47.88
C MET A 432 29.71 16.71 47.59
N ILE A 433 29.81 15.99 46.47
CA ILE A 433 31.05 15.33 46.04
C ILE A 433 32.13 16.37 45.72
N GLU A 434 31.77 17.44 45.00
CA GLU A 434 32.67 18.54 44.67
C GLU A 434 33.20 19.23 45.92
N ALA A 435 32.36 19.49 46.92
CA ALA A 435 32.78 20.02 48.21
C ALA A 435 33.76 19.09 48.95
N LYS A 436 33.49 17.78 48.98
CA LYS A 436 34.40 16.79 49.57
C LYS A 436 35.74 16.72 48.85
N LEU A 437 35.73 16.85 47.52
CA LEU A 437 36.95 16.88 46.71
C LEU A 437 37.79 18.13 47.02
N GLU A 438 37.14 19.29 47.13
CA GLU A 438 37.80 20.54 47.53
C GLU A 438 38.34 20.52 48.96
N GLU A 439 37.68 19.82 49.88
CA GLU A 439 38.20 19.60 51.22
C GLU A 439 39.44 18.69 51.20
N ALA A 440 39.37 17.57 50.48
CA ALA A 440 40.51 16.66 50.31
C ALA A 440 41.71 17.33 49.60
N SER A 441 41.45 18.27 48.67
CA SER A 441 42.52 19.03 48.01
C SER A 441 43.24 19.99 48.96
N LYS A 442 42.54 20.45 50.01
CA LYS A 442 43.04 21.37 51.04
C LYS A 442 43.68 20.68 52.25
N GLU A 443 43.81 19.35 52.22
CA GLU A 443 44.40 18.58 53.30
C GLU A 443 45.75 19.20 53.74
N PRO A 444 45.89 19.66 55.01
CA PRO A 444 47.02 20.46 55.46
C PRO A 444 48.38 19.79 55.19
N GLY A 445 48.45 18.48 55.36
CA GLY A 445 49.65 17.69 55.13
C GLY A 445 50.06 17.58 53.66
N ARG A 446 49.14 17.70 52.69
CA ARG A 446 49.48 17.55 51.27
C ARG A 446 50.43 18.64 50.79
N LYS A 447 50.22 19.89 51.23
CA LYS A 447 51.11 21.00 50.87
C LYS A 447 52.48 20.86 51.53
N GLU A 448 52.50 20.42 52.78
CA GLU A 448 53.73 20.16 53.54
C GLU A 448 54.53 19.01 52.90
N ILE A 449 53.92 17.86 52.63
CA ILE A 449 54.55 16.72 51.93
C ILE A 449 55.11 17.14 50.57
N ILE A 450 54.34 17.91 49.77
CA ILE A 450 54.84 18.40 48.47
C ILE A 450 56.04 19.35 48.67
N ALA A 451 56.01 20.20 49.69
CA ALA A 451 57.11 21.12 49.98
C ALA A 451 58.35 20.38 50.48
N GLU A 452 58.21 19.40 51.37
CA GLU A 452 59.29 18.53 51.84
C GLU A 452 59.90 17.72 50.70
N PHE A 453 59.07 17.13 49.84
CA PHE A 453 59.55 16.38 48.68
C PHE A 453 60.31 17.29 47.71
N LYS A 454 59.81 18.51 47.48
CA LYS A 454 60.53 19.52 46.69
C LYS A 454 61.85 19.93 47.33
N ALA A 455 61.89 20.11 48.65
CA ALA A 455 63.11 20.46 49.39
C ALA A 455 64.14 19.34 49.29
N LEU A 456 63.73 18.08 49.49
CA LEU A 456 64.58 16.91 49.35
C LEU A 456 65.15 16.76 47.94
N VAL A 457 64.32 16.93 46.90
CA VAL A 457 64.79 16.89 45.51
C VAL A 457 65.76 18.05 45.23
N SER A 458 65.56 19.21 45.84
CA SER A 458 66.42 20.38 45.66
C SER A 458 67.76 20.26 46.39
N SER A 459 67.82 19.56 47.54
CA SER A 459 69.06 19.34 48.30
C SER A 459 69.92 18.22 47.73
N PHE A 460 69.32 17.29 47.00
CA PHE A 460 69.98 16.10 46.46
C PHE A 460 71.25 16.39 45.61
N PRO A 461 71.28 17.40 44.70
CA PRO A 461 72.48 17.71 43.92
C PRO A 461 73.65 18.21 44.78
N GLU A 462 73.38 19.01 45.81
CA GLU A 462 74.40 19.52 46.74
C GLU A 462 74.96 18.39 47.60
N GLU A 463 74.08 17.53 48.15
CA GLU A 463 74.50 16.38 48.96
C GLU A 463 75.29 15.35 48.13
N MET A 464 74.87 15.10 46.89
CA MET A 464 75.63 14.29 45.93
C MET A 464 77.00 14.91 45.62
N GLY A 465 77.06 16.23 45.43
CA GLY A 465 78.31 16.97 45.24
C GLY A 465 79.25 16.84 46.44
N ASN A 466 78.72 16.96 47.66
CA ASN A 466 79.47 16.78 48.91
C ASN A 466 80.00 15.35 49.05
N MET A 467 79.16 14.34 48.75
CA MET A 467 79.56 12.93 48.77
C MET A 467 80.66 12.64 47.74
N GLN A 468 80.54 13.18 46.53
CA GLN A 468 81.57 13.06 45.50
C GLN A 468 82.89 13.75 45.90
N GLY A 469 82.80 14.89 46.60
CA GLY A 469 83.95 15.57 47.19
C GLY A 469 84.64 14.76 48.28
N GLN A 470 83.88 14.14 49.19
CA GLN A 470 84.44 13.22 50.20
C GLN A 470 85.11 12.01 49.55
N LEU A 471 84.49 11.41 48.54
CA LEU A 471 85.07 10.28 47.80
C LEU A 471 86.41 10.67 47.16
N ARG A 472 86.52 11.87 46.59
CA ARG A 472 87.78 12.39 46.04
C ARG A 472 88.86 12.52 47.12
N LYS A 473 88.53 13.10 48.27
CA LYS A 473 89.47 13.20 49.42
C LYS A 473 89.96 11.83 49.89
N TYR A 474 89.07 10.85 50.01
CA TYR A 474 89.47 9.49 50.39
C TYR A 474 90.35 8.84 49.32
N LYS A 475 90.10 9.11 48.04
CA LYS A 475 90.96 8.62 46.95
C LYS A 475 92.35 9.24 46.99
N GLU A 476 92.44 10.54 47.25
CA GLU A 476 93.72 11.25 47.45
C GLU A 476 94.47 10.68 48.66
N ALA A 477 93.81 10.57 49.82
CA ALA A 477 94.42 9.97 51.02
C ALA A 477 94.88 8.52 50.79
N ALA A 478 94.13 7.72 50.03
CA ALA A 478 94.54 6.36 49.67
C ALA A 478 95.80 6.37 48.77
N SER A 479 95.92 7.33 47.85
CA SER A 479 97.13 7.54 47.04
C SER A 479 98.33 7.91 47.91
N ASP A 480 98.15 8.81 48.89
CA ASP A 480 99.21 9.19 49.83
C ASP A 480 99.66 7.99 50.67
N VAL A 481 98.71 7.16 51.16
CA VAL A 481 99.02 5.91 51.87
C VAL A 481 99.82 4.95 50.99
N HIS A 482 99.51 4.84 49.70
CA HIS A 482 100.30 4.04 48.76
C HIS A 482 101.71 4.59 48.58
N SER A 483 101.88 5.92 48.46
CA SER A 483 103.20 6.56 48.41
C SER A 483 104.01 6.28 49.68
N LEU A 484 103.42 6.51 50.85
CA LEU A 484 104.06 6.23 52.14
C LEU A 484 104.44 4.76 52.28
N ARG A 485 103.59 3.84 51.82
CA ARG A 485 103.91 2.40 51.83
C ARG A 485 105.11 2.08 50.93
N ALA A 486 105.21 2.71 49.76
CA ALA A 486 106.36 2.57 48.88
C ALA A 486 107.65 3.12 49.52
N ASP A 487 107.57 4.27 50.20
CA ASP A 487 108.70 4.85 50.93
C ASP A 487 109.16 3.94 52.08
N VAL A 488 108.23 3.36 52.84
CA VAL A 488 108.53 2.38 53.90
C VAL A 488 109.24 1.15 53.33
N GLN A 489 108.78 0.61 52.19
CA GLN A 489 109.45 -0.52 51.53
C GLN A 489 110.87 -0.15 51.07
N SER A 490 111.06 1.06 50.51
CA SER A 490 112.36 1.58 50.11
C SER A 490 113.32 1.71 51.31
N LEU A 491 112.84 2.29 52.42
CA LEU A 491 113.61 2.40 53.66
C LEU A 491 113.93 1.03 54.26
N SER A 492 112.97 0.10 54.26
CA SER A 492 113.19 -1.28 54.72
C SER A 492 114.28 -1.98 53.92
N SER A 493 114.26 -1.85 52.58
CA SER A 493 115.29 -2.43 51.72
C SER A 493 116.68 -1.81 51.98
N THR A 494 116.73 -0.51 52.29
CA THR A 494 117.96 0.19 52.66
C THR A 494 118.48 -0.28 54.02
N LEU A 495 117.57 -0.47 54.99
CA LEU A 495 117.89 -0.98 56.32
C LEU A 495 118.45 -2.40 56.24
N ASP A 496 117.81 -3.31 55.50
CA ASP A 496 118.30 -4.68 55.28
C ASP A 496 119.71 -4.68 54.67
N ARG A 497 119.96 -3.83 53.69
CA ARG A 497 121.29 -3.66 53.09
C ARG A 497 122.31 -3.18 54.13
N LYS A 498 121.94 -2.24 55.00
CA LYS A 498 122.81 -1.75 56.08
C LYS A 498 123.06 -2.81 57.15
N LEU A 499 122.06 -3.62 57.47
CA LEU A 499 122.18 -4.73 58.41
C LEU A 499 123.18 -5.77 57.89
N LYS A 500 123.08 -6.16 56.61
CA LYS A 500 124.07 -7.03 55.95
C LYS A 500 125.49 -6.44 55.95
N GLN A 501 125.63 -5.13 55.77
CA GLN A 501 126.93 -4.46 55.88
C GLN A 501 127.50 -4.56 57.31
N CYS A 502 126.67 -4.36 58.34
CA CYS A 502 127.08 -4.53 59.74
C CYS A 502 127.47 -5.96 60.06
N GLU A 503 126.70 -6.96 59.60
CA GLU A 503 127.05 -8.38 59.76
C GLU A 503 128.41 -8.70 59.14
N THR A 504 128.68 -8.21 57.92
CA THR A 504 129.97 -8.40 57.22
C THR A 504 131.12 -7.70 57.96
N LEU A 505 130.90 -6.49 58.49
CA LEU A 505 131.90 -5.79 59.30
C LEU A 505 132.14 -6.49 60.64
N SER A 506 131.09 -7.05 61.25
CA SER A 506 131.17 -7.83 62.47
C SER A 506 131.97 -9.11 62.26
N SER A 507 131.71 -9.87 61.19
CA SER A 507 132.47 -11.08 60.86
C SER A 507 133.95 -10.77 60.61
N ARG A 508 134.26 -9.67 59.91
CA ARG A 508 135.63 -9.21 59.71
C ARG A 508 136.31 -8.79 61.01
N SER A 509 135.58 -8.12 61.91
CA SER A 509 136.07 -7.76 63.24
C SER A 509 136.40 -9.00 64.08
N THR A 510 135.53 -10.02 64.07
CA THR A 510 135.79 -11.27 64.78
C THR A 510 137.01 -12.01 64.22
N GLU A 511 137.22 -11.98 62.91
CA GLU A 511 138.41 -12.54 62.25
C GLU A 511 139.68 -11.79 62.65
N GLN A 512 139.64 -10.46 62.67
CA GLN A 512 140.73 -9.62 63.16
C GLN A 512 141.03 -9.86 64.65
N VAL A 513 140.01 -10.07 65.49
CA VAL A 513 140.20 -10.41 66.91
C VAL A 513 140.87 -11.78 67.06
N ALA A 514 140.49 -12.77 66.25
CA ALA A 514 141.14 -14.08 66.25
C ALA A 514 142.62 -13.99 65.82
N GLU A 515 142.92 -13.17 64.81
CA GLU A 515 144.29 -12.87 64.38
C GLU A 515 145.11 -12.20 65.49
N ILE A 516 144.52 -11.25 66.23
CA ILE A 516 145.16 -10.62 67.39
C ILE A 516 145.46 -11.65 68.49
N GLN A 517 144.54 -12.58 68.77
CA GLN A 517 144.76 -13.64 69.76
C GLN A 517 145.90 -14.59 69.34
N LEU A 518 145.99 -14.93 68.05
CA LEU A 518 147.10 -15.71 67.50
C LEU A 518 148.44 -14.97 67.63
N LEU A 519 148.47 -13.68 67.31
CA LEU A 519 149.66 -12.85 67.51
C LEU A 519 150.06 -12.77 68.98
N GLN A 520 149.09 -12.69 69.90
CA GLN A 520 149.34 -12.72 71.34
C GLN A 520 149.95 -14.05 71.80
N SER A 521 149.51 -15.19 71.25
CA SER A 521 150.13 -16.49 71.57
C SER A 521 151.57 -16.57 71.07
N VAL A 522 151.85 -16.10 69.84
CA VAL A 522 153.22 -16.03 69.30
C VAL A 522 154.13 -15.15 70.17
N VAL A 523 153.63 -14.02 70.66
CA VAL A 523 154.38 -13.15 71.59
C VAL A 523 154.64 -13.85 72.92
N GLN A 524 153.71 -14.68 73.41
CA GLN A 524 153.89 -15.45 74.64
C GLN A 524 154.94 -16.57 74.47
N ASP A 525 154.90 -17.31 73.37
CA ASP A 525 155.89 -18.35 73.03
C ASP A 525 157.31 -17.76 72.94
N LEU A 526 157.45 -16.57 72.34
CA LEU A 526 158.72 -15.84 72.27
C LEU A 526 159.25 -15.47 73.67
N LYS A 527 158.37 -15.09 74.61
CA LYS A 527 158.76 -14.81 76.00
C LYS A 527 159.20 -16.06 76.74
N GLU A 528 158.55 -17.20 76.52
CA GLU A 528 158.98 -18.49 77.09
C GLU A 528 160.36 -18.90 76.54
N SER A 529 160.58 -18.74 75.24
CA SER A 529 161.90 -18.97 74.62
C SER A 529 162.98 -18.06 75.20
N GLU A 530 162.67 -16.80 75.48
CA GLU A 530 163.59 -15.85 76.14
C GLU A 530 163.97 -16.32 77.56
N LEU A 531 163.01 -16.83 78.34
CA LEU A 531 163.26 -17.38 79.67
C LEU A 531 164.11 -18.66 79.63
N GLU A 532 163.86 -19.56 78.67
CA GLU A 532 164.72 -20.74 78.45
C GLU A 532 166.15 -20.33 78.07
N LEU A 533 166.33 -19.36 77.18
CA LEU A 533 167.65 -18.83 76.84
C LEU A 533 168.36 -18.24 78.06
N MET A 534 167.63 -17.50 78.92
CA MET A 534 168.17 -16.98 80.18
C MET A 534 168.61 -18.11 81.12
N LEU A 535 167.86 -19.20 81.21
CA LEU A 535 168.21 -20.36 82.04
C LEU A 535 169.49 -21.03 81.52
N ILE A 536 169.64 -21.19 80.21
CA ILE A 536 170.86 -21.71 79.57
C ILE A 536 172.06 -20.80 79.87
N MET A 537 171.88 -19.47 79.79
CA MET A 537 172.93 -18.52 80.16
C MET A 537 173.33 -18.62 81.64
N GLU A 538 172.39 -18.88 82.55
CA GLU A 538 172.66 -19.04 83.98
C GLU A 538 173.34 -20.39 84.29
N MET A 539 173.00 -21.46 83.56
CA MET A 539 173.72 -22.74 83.66
C MET A 539 175.20 -22.59 83.27
N PHE A 540 175.49 -21.92 82.14
CA PHE A 540 176.88 -21.65 81.72
C PHE A 540 177.68 -20.85 82.75
N ARG A 541 177.01 -19.97 83.52
CA ARG A 541 177.65 -19.14 84.55
C ARG A 541 178.10 -19.94 85.77
N ARG A 542 177.40 -21.02 86.13
CA ARG A 542 177.67 -21.80 87.36
C ARG A 542 178.72 -22.89 87.19
N GLU A 543 179.06 -23.26 85.96
CA GLU A 543 180.06 -24.29 85.64
C GLU A 543 181.50 -23.75 85.59
N SER A 544 181.72 -22.46 85.84
CA SER A 544 183.00 -21.75 85.63
C SER A 544 183.83 -21.47 86.92
N THR A 545 183.54 -22.11 88.06
CA THR A 545 184.29 -21.90 89.32
C THR A 545 184.80 -23.22 89.92
N ASP A 546 185.99 -23.67 89.51
CA ASP A 546 186.93 -24.44 90.37
C ASP A 546 188.39 -24.37 89.83
N THR A 547 189.35 -24.57 90.73
CA THR A 547 190.72 -24.04 90.77
C THR A 547 191.82 -25.00 90.24
N ARG A 548 192.83 -24.45 89.54
CA ARG A 548 194.30 -24.50 89.85
C ARG A 548 195.22 -24.49 88.61
N LEU A 549 196.25 -23.65 88.74
CA LEU A 549 197.55 -23.60 88.06
C LEU A 549 197.69 -22.85 86.72
N ASP A 550 198.20 -21.62 86.88
CA ASP A 550 199.27 -20.96 86.14
C ASP A 550 199.59 -21.37 84.68
N SER A 551 199.45 -20.33 83.86
CA SER A 551 200.39 -19.83 82.85
C SER A 551 200.17 -20.19 81.38
N LEU A 552 200.07 -19.08 80.62
CA LEU A 552 200.31 -18.86 79.18
C LEU A 552 199.14 -19.19 78.24
N GLN A 553 198.31 -18.20 77.93
CA GLN A 553 198.46 -17.20 76.83
C GLN A 553 198.32 -17.83 75.43
N TYR A 554 197.51 -17.34 74.49
CA TYR A 554 196.49 -16.29 74.37
C TYR A 554 195.80 -16.62 73.01
N TYR A 555 194.54 -16.21 72.81
CA TYR A 555 193.64 -16.46 71.65
C TYR A 555 192.79 -17.74 71.66
N SER A 556 191.46 -17.57 71.68
CA SER A 556 190.50 -18.55 71.15
C SER A 556 189.29 -17.86 70.48
N PRO A 557 188.75 -18.38 69.35
CA PRO A 557 188.04 -17.63 68.32
C PRO A 557 186.53 -17.42 68.56
N PHE A 558 186.01 -17.68 69.76
CA PHE A 558 184.56 -17.70 70.02
C PHE A 558 183.90 -16.31 70.01
N PHE A 559 184.66 -15.26 70.36
CA PHE A 559 184.14 -13.90 70.48
C PHE A 559 183.76 -13.26 69.13
N VAL A 560 184.35 -13.73 68.02
CA VAL A 560 184.05 -13.19 66.67
C VAL A 560 182.73 -13.75 66.12
N ALA A 561 182.32 -14.95 66.51
CA ALA A 561 181.05 -15.54 66.05
C ALA A 561 179.83 -14.87 66.68
N VAL A 562 179.89 -14.55 67.99
CA VAL A 562 178.77 -13.92 68.72
C VAL A 562 178.54 -12.48 68.25
N TYR A 563 179.61 -11.74 67.93
CA TYR A 563 179.49 -10.36 67.45
C TYR A 563 178.85 -10.28 66.05
N ASN A 564 179.15 -11.23 65.16
CA ASN A 564 178.54 -11.30 63.83
C ASN A 564 177.06 -11.72 63.88
N LEU A 565 176.66 -12.57 64.84
CA LEU A 565 175.26 -12.97 65.00
C LEU A 565 174.38 -11.82 65.51
N MET A 566 174.89 -11.02 66.47
CA MET A 566 174.18 -9.82 66.95
C MET A 566 174.04 -8.74 65.87
N TYR A 567 175.01 -8.62 64.95
CA TYR A 567 174.92 -7.64 63.87
C TYR A 567 173.86 -8.03 62.82
N LEU A 568 173.72 -9.32 62.50
CA LEU A 568 172.64 -9.79 61.62
C LEU A 568 171.25 -9.67 62.26
N ALA A 569 171.11 -9.95 63.56
CA ALA A 569 169.83 -9.79 64.26
C ALA A 569 169.37 -8.31 64.28
N ARG A 570 170.31 -7.36 64.40
CA ARG A 570 170.01 -5.93 64.38
C ARG A 570 169.60 -5.41 62.99
N MET A 571 170.17 -5.98 61.92
CA MET A 571 169.74 -5.71 60.54
C MET A 571 168.37 -6.32 60.21
N GLY A 572 168.04 -7.49 60.77
CA GLY A 572 166.72 -8.12 60.61
C GLY A 572 165.59 -7.30 61.24
N PHE A 573 165.82 -6.76 62.44
CA PHE A 573 164.82 -5.93 63.14
C PHE A 573 164.54 -4.59 62.46
N ALA A 574 165.54 -4.01 61.77
CA ALA A 574 165.36 -2.76 61.02
C ALA A 574 164.55 -2.94 59.72
N ARG A 575 164.51 -4.15 59.13
CA ARG A 575 163.64 -4.44 57.97
C ARG A 575 162.18 -4.65 58.36
N LEU A 576 161.92 -5.30 59.50
CA LEU A 576 160.55 -5.51 59.99
C LEU A 576 159.82 -4.21 60.37
N PHE A 577 160.55 -3.16 60.79
CA PHE A 577 159.94 -1.86 61.11
C PHE A 577 159.61 -0.99 59.88
N ASN A 578 160.23 -1.24 58.73
CA ASN A 578 159.90 -0.50 57.50
C ASN A 578 158.67 -1.07 56.76
N ASP A 579 158.37 -2.35 56.93
CA ASP A 579 157.19 -2.98 56.29
C ASP A 579 155.87 -2.77 57.08
N LEU A 580 155.92 -2.28 58.32
CA LEU A 580 154.73 -1.86 59.08
C LEU A 580 154.33 -0.37 58.88
N GLY A 581 155.10 0.40 58.10
CA GLY A 581 154.86 1.83 57.87
C GLY A 581 153.87 2.18 56.75
N THR A 582 153.27 1.19 56.07
CA THR A 582 152.34 1.42 54.95
C THR A 582 151.05 0.60 55.07
N LEU A 583 150.24 0.89 56.11
CA LEU A 583 148.81 0.55 56.13
C LEU A 583 147.97 1.73 56.64
N LYS A 584 146.95 2.07 55.86
CA LYS A 584 145.98 3.18 56.00
C LYS A 584 145.06 3.05 57.23
N PHE A 585 144.42 4.18 57.58
CA PHE A 585 142.96 4.23 57.76
C PHE A 585 142.34 5.15 56.71
#